data_AF-A0A5D0ILT8-F1
#
_entry.id   AF-A0A5D0ILT8-F1
#
_cell.length_a   1.000
_cell.length_b   1.000
_cell.length_c   1.000
_cell.angle_alpha   90.00
_cell.angle_beta   90.00
_cell.angle_gamma   90.00
#
_symmetry.space_group_name_H-M   'P 1'
#
loop_
_entity.id
_entity.type
_entity.pdbx_description
1 polymer ?
#
loop_
_entity_poly.entity_id
_entity_poly.type
_entity_poly.pdbx_seq_one_letter_code
_entity_poly.pdbx_strand_id
1 'polypeptide(L)'
;MNNTGIILTLAYPETIVMVADEWYSPFLRYLGVGKKDYLRAGHAALVLIDKATGVLEYHDFGRYITPEPTGRVRGSDTDNELYFPLKAEIENDEIKNLNDILEFLGTHPKLTHGDGKLVASVCNAVNYEKARTHITTMQNKHFIRYAAFIKDACNCARFVTDSLIASVTDGKIKKQLIKSKWFTPSTVGNVLLADTENYAFEVSESGEISQFKGSQKSENLRCFLDKLKGHKVNLVGTLEPKPAAGVHENAQWLSGIAAGAWFELHETKSKMEYRFRRISPYGNVDCDAIFKLEKEGFDYSSEYRFVHYSNCKFFHVEQDGEVYRFGIKL
;
A
#
# COMPACT_ATOMS: atom_id res chain seq x y z
N MET A 1 -15.22 -1.29 25.58
CA MET A 1 -13.95 -1.11 24.82
C MET A 1 -13.97 0.31 24.29
N ASN A 2 -12.88 1.05 24.42
CA ASN A 2 -12.87 2.47 24.02
C ASN A 2 -12.59 2.60 22.52
N ASN A 3 -13.43 3.40 21.86
CA ASN A 3 -13.33 3.77 20.45
C ASN A 3 -12.36 4.94 20.29
N THR A 4 -11.08 4.67 20.49
CA THR A 4 -10.02 5.70 20.48
C THR A 4 -9.51 6.04 19.08
N GLY A 5 -9.89 5.25 18.06
CA GLY A 5 -9.48 5.49 16.68
C GLY A 5 -10.65 5.50 15.71
N ILE A 6 -10.34 5.92 14.49
CA ILE A 6 -11.20 5.83 13.30
C ILE A 6 -10.39 5.11 12.22
N ILE A 7 -11.04 4.25 11.43
CA ILE A 7 -10.47 3.74 10.18
C ILE A 7 -11.30 4.24 9.01
N LEU A 8 -10.68 4.96 8.08
CA LEU A 8 -11.23 5.14 6.73
C LEU A 8 -10.89 3.89 5.92
N THR A 9 -11.90 3.12 5.54
CA THR A 9 -11.71 1.93 4.71
C THR A 9 -11.82 2.31 3.25
N LEU A 10 -10.78 2.03 2.45
CA LEU A 10 -10.64 2.49 1.08
C LEU A 10 -10.66 1.33 0.09
N ALA A 11 -11.37 1.49 -1.01
CA ALA A 11 -11.35 0.60 -2.16
C ALA A 11 -11.20 1.40 -3.45
N TYR A 12 -10.34 0.95 -4.35
CA TYR A 12 -10.21 1.44 -5.71
C TYR A 12 -10.60 0.28 -6.64
N PRO A 13 -11.90 0.08 -6.93
CA PRO A 13 -12.38 -1.16 -7.56
C PRO A 13 -11.82 -1.38 -8.96
N GLU A 14 -11.41 -0.28 -9.61
CA GLU A 14 -11.01 -0.27 -11.00
C GLU A 14 -9.52 -0.53 -11.20
N THR A 15 -8.73 -0.65 -10.14
CA THR A 15 -7.31 -0.95 -10.26
C THR A 15 -7.10 -2.31 -10.94
N ILE A 16 -6.33 -2.30 -12.04
CA ILE A 16 -5.92 -3.50 -12.76
C ILE A 16 -4.64 -4.02 -12.11
N VAL A 17 -4.65 -5.29 -11.74
CA VAL A 17 -3.51 -5.92 -11.07
C VAL A 17 -2.99 -7.09 -11.89
N MET A 18 -1.69 -7.33 -11.80
CA MET A 18 -1.12 -8.59 -12.25
C MET A 18 -1.65 -9.73 -11.37
N VAL A 19 -1.93 -10.89 -11.94
CA VAL A 19 -2.43 -12.04 -11.17
C VAL A 19 -1.40 -12.50 -10.12
N ALA A 20 -1.88 -13.19 -9.09
CA ALA A 20 -0.99 -13.86 -8.14
C ALA A 20 -0.38 -15.11 -8.76
N ASP A 21 0.82 -15.50 -8.31
CA ASP A 21 1.46 -16.75 -8.68
C ASP A 21 0.76 -17.95 -8.01
N GLU A 22 -0.38 -18.32 -8.59
CA GLU A 22 -1.24 -19.42 -8.19
C GLU A 22 -1.61 -20.24 -9.42
N TRP A 23 -1.68 -21.56 -9.28
CA TRP A 23 -1.82 -22.51 -10.39
C TRP A 23 -3.05 -22.25 -11.28
N TYR A 24 -4.12 -21.69 -10.73
CA TYR A 24 -5.36 -21.41 -11.46
C TYR A 24 -5.35 -20.06 -12.18
N SER A 25 -4.45 -19.12 -11.80
CA SER A 25 -4.44 -17.75 -12.32
C SER A 25 -4.39 -17.66 -13.84
N PRO A 26 -3.55 -18.44 -14.56
CA PRO A 26 -3.51 -18.41 -16.03
C PRO A 26 -4.80 -18.87 -16.70
N PHE A 27 -5.64 -19.63 -15.99
CA PHE A 27 -6.87 -20.21 -16.52
C PHE A 27 -8.08 -19.29 -16.36
N LEU A 28 -8.01 -18.25 -15.51
CA LEU A 28 -9.10 -17.30 -15.26
C LEU A 28 -9.64 -16.65 -16.55
N ARG A 29 -8.75 -16.35 -17.50
CA ARG A 29 -9.14 -15.78 -18.81
C ARG A 29 -10.15 -16.64 -19.58
N TYR A 30 -10.10 -17.97 -19.43
CA TYR A 30 -11.00 -18.89 -20.12
C TYR A 30 -12.41 -18.89 -19.49
N LEU A 31 -12.52 -18.39 -18.25
CA LEU A 31 -13.78 -18.12 -17.56
C LEU A 31 -14.28 -16.69 -17.81
N GLY A 32 -13.62 -15.94 -18.69
CA GLY A 32 -13.97 -14.55 -19.01
C GLY A 32 -13.47 -13.51 -17.99
N VAL A 33 -12.58 -13.89 -17.07
CA VAL A 33 -11.98 -13.01 -16.05
C VAL A 33 -10.63 -12.50 -16.53
N GLY A 34 -10.52 -11.19 -16.75
CA GLY A 34 -9.25 -10.55 -17.12
C GLY A 34 -8.65 -11.07 -18.44
N LYS A 35 -7.31 -10.99 -18.51
CA LYS A 35 -6.45 -11.56 -19.56
C LYS A 35 -5.34 -12.41 -18.90
N LYS A 36 -4.44 -12.99 -19.71
CA LYS A 36 -3.41 -13.96 -19.28
C LYS A 36 -2.79 -13.66 -17.90
N ASP A 37 -2.23 -12.47 -17.73
CA ASP A 37 -1.46 -12.12 -16.52
C ASP A 37 -2.12 -10.99 -15.71
N TYR A 38 -3.31 -10.52 -16.09
CA TYR A 38 -3.92 -9.33 -15.48
C TYR A 38 -5.43 -9.48 -15.29
N LEU A 39 -5.96 -8.96 -14.19
CA LEU A 39 -7.40 -8.84 -13.96
C LEU A 39 -7.72 -7.56 -13.18
N ARG A 40 -8.96 -7.07 -13.27
CA ARG A 40 -9.42 -5.91 -12.50
C ARG A 40 -9.93 -6.38 -11.14
N ALA A 41 -9.03 -6.50 -10.17
CA ALA A 41 -9.31 -6.99 -8.81
C ALA A 41 -9.55 -5.85 -7.82
N GLY A 42 -9.18 -4.63 -8.22
CA GLY A 42 -9.14 -3.45 -7.37
C GLY A 42 -7.95 -3.42 -6.41
N HIS A 43 -7.81 -2.29 -5.73
CA HIS A 43 -6.87 -2.08 -4.63
C HIS A 43 -7.65 -1.75 -3.35
N ALA A 44 -7.07 -2.09 -2.19
CA ALA A 44 -7.64 -1.75 -0.89
C ALA A 44 -6.56 -1.21 0.04
N ALA A 45 -6.94 -0.19 0.77
CA ALA A 45 -6.10 0.49 1.74
C ALA A 45 -6.94 0.90 2.94
N LEU A 46 -6.27 1.38 3.99
CA LEU A 46 -6.92 2.01 5.12
C LEU A 46 -6.15 3.25 5.55
N VAL A 47 -6.86 4.22 6.14
CA VAL A 47 -6.24 5.30 6.92
C VAL A 47 -6.65 5.10 8.37
N LEU A 48 -5.68 4.82 9.23
CA LEU A 48 -5.87 4.76 10.67
C LEU A 48 -5.69 6.17 11.24
N ILE A 49 -6.64 6.61 12.05
CA ILE A 49 -6.66 7.95 12.65
C ILE A 49 -6.77 7.77 14.16
N ASP A 50 -5.82 8.32 14.90
CA ASP A 50 -5.96 8.53 16.34
C ASP A 50 -6.83 9.76 16.58
N LYS A 51 -7.96 9.59 17.28
CA LYS A 51 -8.88 10.69 17.57
C LYS A 51 -8.23 11.81 18.38
N ALA A 52 -7.21 11.50 19.17
CA ALA A 52 -6.52 12.49 19.99
C ALA A 52 -5.59 13.40 19.17
N THR A 53 -5.05 12.92 18.05
CA THR A 53 -4.03 13.64 17.27
C THR A 53 -4.49 14.07 15.88
N GLY A 54 -5.53 13.42 15.34
CA GLY A 54 -6.01 13.63 13.98
C GLY A 54 -5.01 13.21 12.89
N VAL A 55 -3.90 12.56 13.24
CA VAL A 55 -2.89 12.14 12.27
C VAL A 55 -3.47 11.06 11.34
N LEU A 56 -3.21 11.20 10.05
CA LEU A 56 -3.64 10.25 9.02
C LEU A 56 -2.53 9.22 8.78
N GLU A 57 -2.70 7.98 9.25
CA GLU A 57 -1.77 6.88 9.00
C GLU A 57 -2.28 6.01 7.85
N TYR A 58 -1.83 6.30 6.62
CA TYR A 58 -2.17 5.50 5.46
C TYR A 58 -1.39 4.18 5.44
N HIS A 59 -2.11 3.08 5.21
CA HIS A 59 -1.54 1.74 5.06
C HIS A 59 -2.21 0.95 3.96
N ASP A 60 -1.39 0.28 3.17
CA ASP A 60 -1.82 -0.74 2.23
C ASP A 60 -0.84 -1.92 2.20
N PHE A 61 -1.24 -2.98 1.50
CA PHE A 61 -0.40 -4.15 1.28
C PHE A 61 -0.34 -4.46 -0.21
N GLY A 62 0.87 -4.65 -0.72
CA GLY A 62 1.08 -4.90 -2.14
C GLY A 62 2.51 -5.28 -2.47
N ARG A 63 2.78 -5.45 -3.77
CA ARG A 63 4.07 -5.93 -4.30
C ARG A 63 4.97 -4.75 -4.66
N TYR A 64 5.25 -3.90 -3.66
CA TYR A 64 5.97 -2.63 -3.81
C TYR A 64 7.48 -2.82 -3.55
N ILE A 65 8.30 -2.83 -4.60
CA ILE A 65 9.76 -3.01 -4.48
C ILE A 65 10.08 -4.24 -3.62
N THR A 66 9.47 -5.37 -3.96
CA THR A 66 9.61 -6.66 -3.27
C THR A 66 10.01 -7.76 -4.24
N PRO A 67 10.73 -8.81 -3.78
CA PRO A 67 11.00 -9.96 -4.61
C PRO A 67 9.71 -10.77 -4.80
N GLU A 68 9.53 -11.37 -5.97
CA GLU A 68 8.42 -12.30 -6.19
C GLU A 68 8.62 -13.60 -5.38
N PRO A 69 7.56 -14.22 -4.84
CA PRO A 69 6.13 -13.89 -4.97
C PRO A 69 5.60 -13.08 -3.77
N THR A 70 6.39 -12.17 -3.20
CA THR A 70 6.07 -11.51 -1.92
C THR A 70 5.51 -10.10 -2.11
N GLY A 71 4.75 -9.65 -1.12
CA GLY A 71 4.37 -8.26 -0.92
C GLY A 71 4.76 -7.81 0.49
N ARG A 72 4.55 -6.52 0.76
CA ARG A 72 4.82 -5.89 2.06
C ARG A 72 3.71 -4.89 2.41
N VAL A 73 3.63 -4.56 3.69
CA VAL A 73 2.80 -3.44 4.17
C VAL A 73 3.59 -2.14 3.99
N ARG A 74 2.94 -1.10 3.47
CA ARG A 74 3.49 0.26 3.43
C ARG A 74 2.91 1.12 4.55
N GLY A 75 3.67 2.14 4.92
CA GLY A 75 3.32 3.16 5.90
C GLY A 75 4.36 4.25 5.88
N SER A 76 4.05 5.41 6.45
CA SER A 76 4.94 6.59 6.47
C SER A 76 6.30 6.32 7.13
N ASP A 77 6.43 5.25 7.93
CA ASP A 77 7.67 4.84 8.56
C ASP A 77 8.66 4.17 7.59
N THR A 78 8.19 3.51 6.53
CA THR A 78 9.02 2.88 5.50
C THR A 78 8.92 3.55 4.14
N ASP A 79 7.92 4.39 3.96
CA ASP A 79 7.55 5.05 2.70
C ASP A 79 7.14 6.48 3.03
N ASN A 80 8.13 7.37 3.15
CA ASN A 80 7.94 8.73 3.66
C ASN A 80 6.96 9.56 2.81
N GLU A 81 6.75 9.22 1.53
CA GLU A 81 5.75 9.86 0.67
C GLU A 81 4.31 9.64 1.15
N LEU A 82 4.09 8.66 2.04
CA LEU A 82 2.81 8.40 2.70
C LEU A 82 2.60 9.25 3.96
N TYR A 83 3.55 10.14 4.30
CA TYR A 83 3.32 11.19 5.26
C TYR A 83 2.51 12.31 4.61
N PHE A 84 1.21 12.37 4.92
CA PHE A 84 0.32 13.37 4.33
C PHE A 84 0.43 14.72 5.04
N PRO A 85 0.36 15.85 4.31
CA PRO A 85 0.34 17.18 4.90
C PRO A 85 -1.00 17.54 5.56
N LEU A 86 -1.98 16.62 5.52
CA LEU A 86 -3.34 16.79 6.04
C LEU A 86 -3.50 16.08 7.39
N LYS A 87 -4.37 16.64 8.23
CA LYS A 87 -4.85 16.01 9.47
C LYS A 87 -6.36 16.02 9.50
N ALA A 88 -6.95 15.03 10.17
CA ALA A 88 -8.37 15.01 10.49
C ALA A 88 -8.68 16.02 11.59
N GLU A 89 -9.67 16.86 11.34
CA GLU A 89 -10.28 17.76 12.32
C GLU A 89 -11.37 16.98 13.06
N ILE A 90 -11.03 16.48 14.25
CA ILE A 90 -11.95 15.65 15.06
C ILE A 90 -12.72 16.53 16.04
N GLU A 91 -14.04 16.53 15.90
CA GLU A 91 -14.95 17.18 16.84
C GLU A 91 -16.13 16.26 17.15
N ASN A 92 -16.40 16.00 18.43
CA ASN A 92 -17.47 15.10 18.87
C ASN A 92 -17.44 13.72 18.20
N ASP A 93 -16.24 13.12 18.10
CA ASP A 93 -16.00 11.83 17.43
C ASP A 93 -16.27 11.82 15.91
N GLU A 94 -16.47 12.97 15.26
CA GLU A 94 -16.67 13.10 13.81
C GLU A 94 -15.48 13.80 13.13
N ILE A 95 -15.23 13.45 11.86
CA ILE A 95 -14.22 14.11 11.02
C ILE A 95 -14.89 15.27 10.27
N LYS A 96 -14.55 16.52 10.62
CA LYS A 96 -15.18 17.71 10.03
C LYS A 96 -14.70 18.02 8.62
N ASN A 97 -13.42 17.78 8.34
CA ASN A 97 -12.81 17.95 7.02
C ASN A 97 -12.74 16.63 6.22
N LEU A 98 -13.73 15.74 6.38
CA LEU A 98 -13.74 14.43 5.72
C LEU A 98 -13.68 14.55 4.18
N ASN A 99 -14.38 15.53 3.61
CA ASN A 99 -14.38 15.75 2.17
C ASN A 99 -12.98 16.05 1.63
N ASP A 100 -12.22 16.92 2.29
CA ASP A 100 -10.86 17.27 1.88
C ASP A 100 -9.93 16.05 1.90
N ILE A 101 -10.08 15.18 2.92
CA ILE A 101 -9.33 13.93 3.05
C ILE A 101 -9.70 12.95 1.94
N LEU A 102 -11.00 12.77 1.66
CA LEU A 102 -11.49 11.88 0.62
C LEU A 102 -11.08 12.35 -0.78
N GLU A 103 -11.17 13.64 -1.05
CA GLU A 103 -10.71 14.25 -2.30
C GLU A 103 -9.21 14.01 -2.49
N PHE A 104 -8.39 14.26 -1.47
CA PHE A 104 -6.95 13.99 -1.52
C PHE A 104 -6.66 12.52 -1.85
N LEU A 105 -7.29 11.59 -1.13
CA LEU A 105 -7.10 10.15 -1.33
C LEU A 105 -7.60 9.65 -2.70
N GLY A 106 -8.62 10.30 -3.27
CA GLY A 106 -9.20 9.97 -4.58
C GLY A 106 -8.40 10.52 -5.76
N THR A 107 -7.66 11.63 -5.56
CA THR A 107 -6.98 12.38 -6.63
C THR A 107 -5.47 12.20 -6.67
N HIS A 108 -4.90 11.39 -5.77
CA HIS A 108 -3.45 11.12 -5.69
C HIS A 108 -3.09 9.64 -5.97
N PRO A 109 -3.46 9.07 -7.13
CA PRO A 109 -3.22 7.65 -7.45
C PRO A 109 -1.73 7.27 -7.47
N LYS A 110 -0.83 8.24 -7.69
CA LYS A 110 0.62 8.04 -7.62
C LYS A 110 1.13 7.69 -6.20
N LEU A 111 0.40 8.08 -5.15
CA LEU A 111 0.71 7.76 -3.75
C LEU A 111 -0.03 6.49 -3.31
N THR A 112 -1.31 6.40 -3.65
CA THR A 112 -2.20 5.33 -3.15
C THR A 112 -2.07 4.04 -3.96
N HIS A 113 -1.57 4.11 -5.20
CA HIS A 113 -1.59 3.03 -6.19
C HIS A 113 -3.01 2.51 -6.49
N GLY A 114 -4.02 3.34 -6.21
CA GLY A 114 -5.41 3.07 -6.53
C GLY A 114 -5.83 3.82 -7.77
N ASP A 115 -6.08 3.11 -8.86
CA ASP A 115 -6.61 3.69 -10.11
C ASP A 115 -8.14 3.73 -10.13
N GLY A 116 -8.67 4.74 -10.83
CA GLY A 116 -10.10 4.96 -11.02
C GLY A 116 -10.76 5.59 -9.79
N LYS A 117 -12.07 5.38 -9.64
CA LYS A 117 -12.82 5.96 -8.52
C LYS A 117 -12.40 5.36 -7.18
N LEU A 118 -12.42 6.19 -6.14
CA LEU A 118 -12.34 5.75 -4.75
C LEU A 118 -13.74 5.45 -4.21
N VAL A 119 -13.89 4.33 -3.53
CA VAL A 119 -15.07 3.99 -2.71
C VAL A 119 -14.60 3.89 -1.26
N ALA A 120 -15.20 4.67 -0.36
CA ALA A 120 -14.73 4.81 1.02
C ALA A 120 -15.86 4.78 2.05
N SER A 121 -15.53 4.48 3.30
CA SER A 121 -16.47 4.52 4.43
C SER A 121 -15.70 4.81 5.72
N VAL A 122 -16.43 5.31 6.72
CA VAL A 122 -15.90 5.61 8.05
C VAL A 122 -16.25 4.48 9.00
N CYS A 123 -15.24 3.93 9.67
CA CYS A 123 -15.41 3.02 10.80
C CYS A 123 -14.97 3.74 12.09
N ASN A 124 -15.92 4.28 12.83
CA ASN A 124 -15.70 5.04 14.06
C ASN A 124 -15.65 4.14 15.34
N ALA A 125 -15.93 2.85 15.17
CA ALA A 125 -15.93 1.85 16.24
C ALA A 125 -14.58 1.11 16.35
N VAL A 126 -13.46 1.84 16.44
CA VAL A 126 -12.11 1.26 16.38
C VAL A 126 -11.31 1.53 17.65
N ASN A 127 -10.61 0.49 18.13
CA ASN A 127 -9.54 0.65 19.10
C ASN A 127 -8.21 0.90 18.39
N TYR A 128 -7.67 2.12 18.51
CA TYR A 128 -6.48 2.57 17.80
C TYR A 128 -5.26 1.67 18.06
N GLU A 129 -4.93 1.42 19.32
CA GLU A 129 -3.76 0.62 19.71
C GLU A 129 -3.77 -0.79 19.14
N LYS A 130 -4.95 -1.43 19.09
CA LYS A 130 -5.09 -2.75 18.47
C LYS A 130 -4.87 -2.72 16.96
N ALA A 131 -5.37 -1.68 16.28
CA ALA A 131 -5.14 -1.51 14.84
C ALA A 131 -3.65 -1.30 14.58
N ARG A 132 -3.04 -0.33 15.28
CA ARG A 132 -1.62 0.02 15.19
C ARG A 132 -0.72 -1.19 15.48
N THR A 133 -1.03 -1.95 16.53
CA THR A 133 -0.29 -3.17 16.89
C THR A 133 -0.37 -4.22 15.78
N HIS A 134 -1.55 -4.45 15.18
CA HIS A 134 -1.70 -5.40 14.08
C HIS A 134 -0.90 -4.95 12.84
N ILE A 135 -1.03 -3.69 12.43
CA ILE A 135 -0.35 -3.14 11.26
C ILE A 135 1.17 -3.22 11.46
N THR A 136 1.68 -2.80 12.61
CA THR A 136 3.11 -2.89 12.95
C THR A 136 3.60 -4.33 12.95
N THR A 137 2.81 -5.28 13.47
CA THR A 137 3.14 -6.71 13.42
C THR A 137 3.28 -7.19 11.97
N MET A 138 2.39 -6.73 11.07
CA MET A 138 2.43 -7.09 9.66
C MET A 138 3.59 -6.42 8.92
N GLN A 139 3.91 -5.15 9.19
CA GLN A 139 5.10 -4.46 8.66
C GLN A 139 6.40 -5.15 9.08
N ASN A 140 6.48 -5.62 10.33
CA ASN A 140 7.64 -6.31 10.87
C ASN A 140 7.83 -7.74 10.35
N LYS A 141 6.87 -8.29 9.58
CA LYS A 141 7.09 -9.51 8.81
C LYS A 141 7.93 -9.26 7.54
N HIS A 142 8.09 -7.99 7.17
CA HIS A 142 8.82 -7.55 6.00
C HIS A 142 8.19 -8.05 4.69
N PHE A 143 8.51 -9.27 4.28
CA PHE A 143 7.95 -9.91 3.11
C PHE A 143 6.96 -11.00 3.50
N ILE A 144 5.73 -10.86 2.99
CA ILE A 144 4.66 -11.81 3.17
C ILE A 144 4.29 -12.33 1.79
N ARG A 145 4.12 -13.65 1.63
CA ARG A 145 3.68 -14.22 0.35
C ARG A 145 2.39 -13.53 -0.11
N TYR A 146 2.39 -13.03 -1.34
CA TYR A 146 1.21 -12.43 -1.96
C TYR A 146 0.36 -13.53 -2.59
N ALA A 147 -0.89 -13.66 -2.17
CA ALA A 147 -1.83 -14.62 -2.77
C ALA A 147 -3.30 -14.27 -2.51
N ALA A 148 -4.19 -14.74 -3.38
CA ALA A 148 -5.63 -14.60 -3.20
C ALA A 148 -6.17 -15.62 -2.18
N PHE A 149 -5.79 -16.91 -2.28
CA PHE A 149 -6.40 -18.00 -1.49
C PHE A 149 -5.43 -18.81 -0.62
N ILE A 150 -4.12 -18.65 -0.78
CA ILE A 150 -3.15 -19.39 0.06
C ILE A 150 -3.30 -19.01 1.54
N LYS A 151 -3.35 -20.02 2.41
CA LYS A 151 -3.38 -19.84 3.87
C LYS A 151 -2.10 -19.12 4.34
N ASP A 152 -2.22 -18.22 5.31
CA ASP A 152 -1.11 -17.42 5.87
C ASP A 152 -0.42 -16.45 4.89
N ALA A 153 -0.81 -16.44 3.61
CA ALA A 153 -0.49 -15.39 2.65
C ALA A 153 -1.35 -14.13 2.89
N CYS A 154 -1.06 -13.06 2.16
CA CYS A 154 -1.81 -11.80 2.24
C CYS A 154 -2.03 -11.17 0.87
N ASN A 155 -2.96 -10.22 0.81
CA ASN A 155 -3.19 -9.29 -0.29
C ASN A 155 -3.82 -8.01 0.30
N CYS A 156 -4.00 -6.97 -0.52
CA CYS A 156 -4.54 -5.68 -0.07
C CYS A 156 -5.86 -5.82 0.70
N ALA A 157 -6.83 -6.56 0.15
CA ALA A 157 -8.14 -6.75 0.78
C ALA A 157 -8.06 -7.56 2.08
N ARG A 158 -7.22 -8.60 2.14
CA ARG A 158 -6.99 -9.41 3.35
C ARG A 158 -6.33 -8.60 4.45
N PHE A 159 -5.32 -7.79 4.12
CA PHE A 159 -4.65 -6.91 5.07
C PHE A 159 -5.62 -5.92 5.73
N VAL A 160 -6.45 -5.25 4.92
CA VAL A 160 -7.45 -4.30 5.43
C VAL A 160 -8.49 -5.02 6.30
N THR A 161 -8.99 -6.18 5.86
CA THR A 161 -9.96 -6.99 6.63
C THR A 161 -9.39 -7.41 7.98
N ASP A 162 -8.15 -7.89 8.00
CA ASP A 162 -7.52 -8.40 9.22
C ASP A 162 -7.19 -7.26 10.21
N SER A 163 -6.81 -6.09 9.69
CA SER A 163 -6.62 -4.87 10.48
C SER A 163 -7.93 -4.41 11.13
N LEU A 164 -9.05 -4.45 10.39
CA LEU A 164 -10.39 -4.16 10.92
C LEU A 164 -10.81 -5.20 11.97
N ILE A 165 -10.66 -6.50 11.70
CA ILE A 165 -11.02 -7.57 12.66
C ILE A 165 -10.25 -7.45 13.98
N ALA A 166 -8.97 -7.08 13.90
CA ALA A 166 -8.11 -6.91 15.06
C ALA A 166 -8.58 -5.78 15.98
N SER A 167 -9.18 -4.73 15.42
CA SER A 167 -9.34 -3.44 16.08
C SER A 167 -10.79 -2.99 16.30
N VAL A 168 -11.73 -3.43 15.47
CA VAL A 168 -13.14 -3.03 15.59
C VAL A 168 -13.74 -3.52 16.91
N THR A 169 -14.45 -2.62 17.58
CA THR A 169 -15.08 -2.87 18.88
C THR A 169 -16.53 -3.34 18.73
N ASP A 170 -17.18 -3.05 17.60
CA ASP A 170 -18.50 -3.56 17.25
C ASP A 170 -18.43 -5.06 16.91
N GLY A 171 -19.10 -5.87 17.74
CA GLY A 171 -19.10 -7.33 17.60
C GLY A 171 -19.86 -7.86 16.40
N LYS A 172 -20.83 -7.10 15.86
CA LYS A 172 -21.59 -7.48 14.66
C LYS A 172 -20.73 -7.25 13.42
N ILE A 173 -20.11 -6.07 13.28
CA ILE A 173 -19.15 -5.76 12.21
C ILE A 173 -18.03 -6.79 12.21
N LYS A 174 -17.44 -7.07 13.39
CA LYS A 174 -16.37 -8.08 13.52
C LYS A 174 -16.78 -9.45 12.99
N LYS A 175 -17.97 -9.94 13.33
CA LYS A 175 -18.47 -11.24 12.86
C LYS A 175 -18.68 -11.25 11.34
N GLN A 176 -19.19 -10.16 10.78
CA GLN A 176 -19.40 -10.04 9.33
C GLN A 176 -18.07 -10.03 8.57
N LEU A 177 -17.06 -9.29 9.05
CA LEU A 177 -15.71 -9.30 8.50
C LEU A 177 -15.04 -10.68 8.61
N ILE A 178 -15.20 -11.38 9.74
CA ILE A 178 -14.68 -12.76 9.86
C ILE A 178 -15.37 -13.69 8.83
N LYS A 179 -16.67 -13.54 8.63
CA LYS A 179 -17.44 -14.33 7.66
C LYS A 179 -16.98 -14.06 6.21
N SER A 180 -16.60 -12.82 5.87
CA SER A 180 -16.15 -12.48 4.52
C SER A 180 -14.84 -13.20 4.13
N LYS A 181 -14.04 -13.64 5.11
CA LYS A 181 -12.81 -14.40 4.90
C LYS A 181 -13.01 -15.86 4.45
N TRP A 182 -14.25 -16.38 4.42
CA TRP A 182 -14.48 -17.78 4.04
C TRP A 182 -14.05 -18.10 2.60
N PHE A 183 -14.05 -17.11 1.70
CA PHE A 183 -13.49 -17.24 0.36
C PHE A 183 -12.22 -16.39 0.24
N THR A 184 -12.40 -15.10 -0.06
CA THR A 184 -11.40 -14.05 0.08
C THR A 184 -12.18 -12.73 0.19
N PRO A 185 -11.80 -11.83 1.10
CA PRO A 185 -12.47 -10.54 1.20
C PRO A 185 -12.28 -9.74 -0.10
N SER A 186 -13.31 -8.99 -0.50
CA SER A 186 -13.23 -8.08 -1.64
C SER A 186 -13.04 -6.64 -1.16
N THR A 187 -12.36 -5.82 -1.95
CA THR A 187 -12.06 -4.40 -1.65
C THR A 187 -13.30 -3.61 -1.22
N VAL A 188 -14.34 -3.54 -2.06
CA VAL A 188 -15.62 -2.86 -1.76
C VAL A 188 -16.38 -3.52 -0.61
N GLY A 189 -16.24 -4.85 -0.46
CA GLY A 189 -16.82 -5.57 0.67
C GLY A 189 -16.29 -5.07 2.02
N ASN A 190 -15.00 -4.74 2.11
CA ASN A 190 -14.41 -4.20 3.34
C ASN A 190 -15.05 -2.85 3.70
N VAL A 191 -15.20 -1.97 2.71
CA VAL A 191 -15.85 -0.67 2.86
C VAL A 191 -17.25 -0.84 3.44
N LEU A 192 -18.11 -1.60 2.74
CA LEU A 192 -19.52 -1.74 3.12
C LEU A 192 -19.72 -2.45 4.46
N LEU A 193 -18.81 -3.35 4.85
CA LEU A 193 -18.91 -4.07 6.12
C LEU A 193 -18.39 -3.28 7.31
N ALA A 194 -17.44 -2.36 7.10
CA ALA A 194 -16.81 -1.58 8.17
C ALA A 194 -17.55 -0.27 8.47
N ASP A 195 -18.46 0.15 7.59
CA ASP A 195 -19.22 1.40 7.69
C ASP A 195 -20.05 1.48 8.99
N THR A 196 -19.74 2.47 9.82
CA THR A 196 -20.51 2.79 11.04
C THR A 196 -21.42 4.00 10.87
N GLU A 197 -21.25 4.77 9.79
CA GLU A 197 -22.02 5.99 9.51
C GLU A 197 -23.22 5.72 8.58
N ASN A 198 -23.34 4.48 8.06
CA ASN A 198 -24.33 4.09 7.05
C ASN A 198 -24.28 4.96 5.79
N TYR A 199 -23.08 5.42 5.43
CA TYR A 199 -22.83 6.24 4.26
C TYR A 199 -21.48 5.87 3.64
N ALA A 200 -21.53 5.09 2.56
CA ALA A 200 -20.38 4.87 1.70
C ALA A 200 -20.25 6.02 0.68
N PHE A 201 -19.04 6.52 0.53
CA PHE A 201 -18.66 7.59 -0.38
C PHE A 201 -18.13 7.00 -1.69
N GLU A 202 -18.40 7.69 -2.79
CA GLU A 202 -17.73 7.53 -4.07
C GLU A 202 -17.04 8.86 -4.41
N VAL A 203 -15.75 8.82 -4.72
CA VAL A 203 -14.97 9.97 -5.17
C VAL A 203 -14.48 9.70 -6.59
N SER A 204 -14.81 10.60 -7.52
CA SER A 204 -14.34 10.51 -8.90
C SER A 204 -12.83 10.78 -8.99
N GLU A 205 -12.24 10.48 -10.15
CA GLU A 205 -10.84 10.83 -10.45
C GLU A 205 -10.60 12.35 -10.47
N SER A 206 -11.66 13.17 -10.61
CA SER A 206 -11.61 14.63 -10.52
C SER A 206 -11.84 15.18 -9.12
N GLY A 207 -12.08 14.31 -8.12
CA GLY A 207 -12.33 14.72 -6.74
C GLY A 207 -13.81 14.96 -6.40
N GLU A 208 -14.75 14.69 -7.32
CA GLU A 208 -16.17 14.87 -7.05
C GLU A 208 -16.69 13.80 -6.09
N ILE A 209 -17.22 14.23 -4.95
CA ILE A 209 -17.72 13.34 -3.89
C ILE A 209 -19.23 13.14 -4.03
N SER A 210 -19.67 11.89 -3.99
CA SER A 210 -21.07 11.52 -4.00
C SER A 210 -21.33 10.29 -3.12
N GLN A 211 -22.61 9.93 -2.93
CA GLN A 211 -22.96 8.68 -2.27
C GLN A 211 -22.70 7.50 -3.18
N PHE A 212 -21.96 6.49 -2.71
CA PHE A 212 -21.84 5.22 -3.40
C PHE A 212 -23.17 4.45 -3.32
N LYS A 213 -23.80 4.22 -4.47
CA LYS A 213 -25.08 3.48 -4.59
C LYS A 213 -24.93 2.04 -5.06
N GLY A 214 -23.70 1.59 -5.27
CA GLY A 214 -23.40 0.23 -5.73
C GLY A 214 -23.49 -0.81 -4.61
N SER A 215 -23.12 -2.04 -4.94
CA SER A 215 -23.02 -3.15 -4.00
C SER A 215 -21.73 -3.92 -4.22
N GLN A 216 -21.30 -4.68 -3.21
CA GLN A 216 -20.17 -5.61 -3.35
C GLN A 216 -20.35 -6.54 -4.57
N LYS A 217 -21.56 -7.09 -4.76
CA LYS A 217 -21.85 -8.02 -5.86
C LYS A 217 -21.78 -7.33 -7.22
N SER A 218 -22.34 -6.14 -7.36
CA SER A 218 -22.34 -5.40 -8.63
C SER A 218 -20.93 -4.98 -9.03
N GLU A 219 -20.12 -4.48 -8.07
CA GLU A 219 -18.74 -4.08 -8.35
C GLU A 219 -17.84 -5.27 -8.67
N ASN A 220 -17.94 -6.35 -7.90
CA ASN A 220 -17.17 -7.56 -8.18
C ASN A 220 -17.52 -8.13 -9.55
N LEU A 221 -18.79 -8.19 -9.93
CA LEU A 221 -19.21 -8.69 -11.24
C LEU A 221 -18.71 -7.79 -12.37
N ARG A 222 -18.87 -6.48 -12.22
CA ARG A 222 -18.41 -5.47 -13.20
C ARG A 222 -16.90 -5.55 -13.43
N CYS A 223 -16.13 -5.65 -12.35
CA CYS A 223 -14.67 -5.59 -12.41
C CYS A 223 -14.06 -6.95 -12.76
N PHE A 224 -14.40 -8.04 -12.05
CA PHE A 224 -13.77 -9.34 -12.29
C PHE A 224 -14.10 -9.90 -13.66
N LEU A 225 -15.29 -9.66 -14.22
CA LEU A 225 -15.65 -10.11 -15.58
C LEU A 225 -15.17 -9.18 -16.69
N ASP A 226 -14.42 -8.13 -16.38
CA ASP A 226 -13.77 -7.31 -17.39
C ASP A 226 -12.66 -8.11 -18.08
N LYS A 227 -12.81 -8.34 -19.38
CA LYS A 227 -11.84 -9.04 -20.24
C LYS A 227 -10.63 -8.19 -20.61
N LEU A 228 -10.58 -6.93 -20.18
CA LEU A 228 -9.47 -6.01 -20.37
C LEU A 228 -9.09 -5.81 -21.86
N LYS A 229 -10.08 -5.76 -22.77
CA LYS A 229 -9.87 -5.72 -24.22
C LYS A 229 -8.98 -4.55 -24.69
N GLY A 230 -9.04 -3.40 -24.01
CA GLY A 230 -8.24 -2.22 -24.31
C GLY A 230 -6.98 -2.04 -23.45
N HIS A 231 -6.72 -2.93 -22.48
CA HIS A 231 -5.62 -2.76 -21.53
C HIS A 231 -4.27 -3.08 -22.19
N LYS A 232 -3.41 -2.06 -22.30
CA LYS A 232 -2.02 -2.20 -22.72
C LYS A 232 -1.13 -2.41 -21.51
N VAL A 233 -0.31 -3.46 -21.54
CA VAL A 233 0.67 -3.70 -20.48
C VAL A 233 1.71 -2.59 -20.53
N ASN A 234 2.00 -2.00 -19.37
CA ASN A 234 3.09 -1.07 -19.19
C ASN A 234 3.91 -1.49 -17.97
N LEU A 235 5.17 -1.85 -18.19
CA LEU A 235 6.10 -2.25 -17.14
C LEU A 235 7.04 -1.12 -16.72
N VAL A 236 7.02 0.00 -17.45
CA VAL A 236 7.88 1.16 -17.21
C VAL A 236 7.45 1.86 -15.93
N GLY A 237 8.36 1.93 -14.96
CA GLY A 237 8.14 2.45 -13.62
C GLY A 237 7.76 1.37 -12.59
N THR A 238 7.65 0.12 -13.01
CA THR A 238 7.44 -1.03 -12.11
C THR A 238 8.60 -2.03 -12.25
N LEU A 239 8.53 -2.90 -13.26
CA LEU A 239 9.55 -3.89 -13.55
C LEU A 239 10.69 -3.33 -14.40
N GLU A 240 10.39 -2.36 -15.26
CA GLU A 240 11.36 -1.67 -16.09
C GLU A 240 11.64 -0.27 -15.54
N PRO A 241 12.90 0.21 -15.60
CA PRO A 241 13.24 1.55 -15.13
C PRO A 241 12.53 2.63 -15.92
N LYS A 242 12.05 3.66 -15.22
CA LYS A 242 11.49 4.87 -15.83
C LYS A 242 12.44 6.04 -15.61
N PRO A 243 13.01 6.64 -16.66
CA PRO A 243 13.86 7.82 -16.51
C PRO A 243 13.14 8.93 -15.73
N ALA A 244 13.83 9.53 -14.77
CA ALA A 244 13.34 10.67 -14.00
C ALA A 244 14.42 11.76 -13.93
N ALA A 245 14.00 13.02 -13.96
CA ALA A 245 14.93 14.15 -13.91
C ALA A 245 15.64 14.21 -12.55
N GLY A 246 16.95 14.52 -12.56
CA GLY A 246 17.73 14.65 -11.34
C GLY A 246 18.11 13.33 -10.66
N VAL A 247 17.92 12.20 -11.35
CA VAL A 247 18.48 10.90 -10.96
C VAL A 247 19.97 10.86 -11.31
N HIS A 248 20.79 10.44 -10.35
CA HIS A 248 22.24 10.32 -10.51
C HIS A 248 22.62 9.22 -11.52
N GLU A 249 23.75 9.37 -12.22
CA GLU A 249 24.19 8.40 -13.24
C GLU A 249 24.43 6.99 -12.71
N ASN A 250 24.86 6.88 -11.44
CA ASN A 250 25.09 5.62 -10.74
C ASN A 250 23.85 5.12 -9.97
N ALA A 251 22.68 5.74 -10.17
CA ALA A 251 21.46 5.28 -9.52
C ALA A 251 21.06 3.88 -10.03
N GLN A 252 20.53 3.06 -9.13
CA GLN A 252 20.11 1.70 -9.45
C GLN A 252 18.60 1.57 -9.33
N TRP A 253 18.00 0.84 -10.27
CA TRP A 253 16.57 0.58 -10.24
C TRP A 253 16.26 -0.69 -9.44
N LEU A 254 15.45 -0.57 -8.39
CA LEU A 254 14.83 -1.74 -7.76
C LEU A 254 13.40 -1.87 -8.23
N SER A 255 13.10 -3.01 -8.85
CA SER A 255 11.80 -3.33 -9.41
C SER A 255 10.84 -3.92 -8.38
N GLY A 256 9.55 -3.84 -8.71
CA GLY A 256 8.48 -4.56 -8.03
C GLY A 256 7.22 -4.52 -8.90
N ILE A 257 6.36 -5.54 -8.76
CA ILE A 257 5.19 -5.69 -9.65
C ILE A 257 4.26 -4.46 -9.57
N ALA A 258 4.07 -3.88 -8.38
CA ALA A 258 3.19 -2.73 -8.19
C ALA A 258 3.94 -1.38 -8.28
N ALA A 259 5.25 -1.37 -8.01
CA ALA A 259 6.08 -0.18 -8.03
C ALA A 259 7.56 -0.57 -8.07
N GLY A 260 8.35 0.19 -8.83
CA GLY A 260 9.81 0.26 -8.69
C GLY A 260 10.23 1.67 -8.25
N ALA A 261 11.52 1.86 -7.96
CA ALA A 261 12.09 3.17 -7.69
C ALA A 261 13.60 3.20 -8.00
N TRP A 262 14.13 4.41 -8.19
CA TRP A 262 15.56 4.66 -8.24
C TRP A 262 16.14 4.79 -6.84
N PHE A 263 17.31 4.20 -6.65
CA PHE A 263 18.07 4.22 -5.42
C PHE A 263 19.44 4.81 -5.70
N GLU A 264 19.80 5.82 -4.92
CA GLU A 264 21.11 6.46 -4.98
C GLU A 264 21.82 6.30 -3.66
N LEU A 265 23.13 6.12 -3.75
CA LEU A 265 24.06 6.09 -2.64
C LEU A 265 25.16 7.12 -2.92
N HIS A 266 25.42 8.00 -1.97
CA HIS A 266 26.45 9.02 -2.05
C HIS A 266 27.36 8.95 -0.83
N GLU A 267 28.66 9.07 -1.05
CA GLU A 267 29.65 9.16 0.03
C GLU A 267 29.47 10.43 0.87
N THR A 268 29.91 10.36 2.11
CA THR A 268 30.08 11.53 2.97
C THR A 268 31.53 11.60 3.46
N LYS A 269 31.84 12.58 4.32
CA LYS A 269 33.15 12.65 4.98
C LYS A 269 33.40 11.49 5.95
N SER A 270 32.37 10.77 6.36
CA SER A 270 32.46 9.65 7.29
C SER A 270 32.44 8.32 6.54
N LYS A 271 33.30 7.39 6.95
CA LYS A 271 33.28 6.00 6.45
C LYS A 271 32.10 5.17 6.97
N MET A 272 31.35 5.71 7.93
CA MET A 272 30.21 5.02 8.56
C MET A 272 28.88 5.69 8.22
N GLU A 273 28.88 6.79 7.46
CA GLU A 273 27.67 7.54 7.14
C GLU A 273 27.60 7.82 5.65
N TYR A 274 26.43 7.57 5.08
CA TYR A 274 26.20 7.70 3.65
C TYR A 274 24.87 8.40 3.40
N ARG A 275 24.78 9.19 2.34
CA ARG A 275 23.52 9.82 1.94
C ARG A 275 22.81 8.91 0.96
N PHE A 276 21.59 8.49 1.30
CA PHE A 276 20.74 7.71 0.40
C PHE A 276 19.61 8.57 -0.13
N ARG A 277 19.30 8.39 -1.42
CA ARG A 277 18.08 8.93 -2.04
C ARG A 277 17.24 7.81 -2.62
N ARG A 278 15.93 7.87 -2.40
CA ARG A 278 14.92 7.04 -3.08
C ARG A 278 14.03 7.95 -3.91
N ILE A 279 13.92 7.68 -5.20
CA ILE A 279 13.19 8.52 -6.15
C ILE A 279 12.17 7.66 -6.89
N SER A 280 10.90 8.03 -6.79
CA SER A 280 9.81 7.34 -7.46
C SER A 280 9.93 7.42 -9.00
N PRO A 281 9.23 6.56 -9.76
CA PRO A 281 9.10 6.64 -11.22
C PRO A 281 8.50 7.94 -11.74
N TYR A 282 7.99 8.80 -10.85
CA TYR A 282 7.39 10.08 -11.19
C TYR A 282 8.30 11.27 -10.86
N GLY A 283 9.51 11.01 -10.36
CA GLY A 283 10.48 12.05 -9.96
C GLY A 283 10.27 12.60 -8.55
N ASN A 284 9.29 12.11 -7.79
CA ASN A 284 9.18 12.42 -6.37
C ASN A 284 10.37 11.83 -5.60
N VAL A 285 11.04 12.65 -4.79
CA VAL A 285 12.08 12.19 -3.87
C VAL A 285 11.39 11.69 -2.60
N ASP A 286 11.20 10.39 -2.51
CA ASP A 286 10.54 9.76 -1.37
C ASP A 286 11.43 9.88 -0.11
N CYS A 287 12.74 9.71 -0.26
CA CYS A 287 13.69 9.83 0.84
C CYS A 287 14.98 10.47 0.36
N ASP A 288 15.54 11.34 1.19
CA ASP A 288 16.86 11.94 1.03
C ASP A 288 17.44 12.25 2.41
N ALA A 289 18.26 11.33 2.92
CA ALA A 289 18.76 11.42 4.30
C ALA A 289 20.10 10.71 4.49
N ILE A 290 20.71 10.93 5.66
CA ILE A 290 21.94 10.26 6.08
C ILE A 290 21.58 8.97 6.82
N PHE A 291 22.25 7.88 6.42
CA PHE A 291 22.11 6.56 7.02
C PHE A 291 23.46 6.11 7.57
N LYS A 292 23.42 5.41 8.69
CA LYS A 292 24.59 4.86 9.36
C LYS A 292 24.77 3.38 8.97
N LEU A 293 25.97 3.04 8.56
CA LEU A 293 26.38 1.66 8.32
C LEU A 293 26.38 0.87 9.65
N GLU A 294 25.70 -0.27 9.67
CA GLU A 294 25.58 -1.10 10.88
C GLU A 294 26.82 -1.98 11.12
N LYS A 295 27.54 -2.36 10.06
CA LYS A 295 28.74 -3.21 10.10
C LYS A 295 29.82 -2.66 9.16
N GLU A 296 31.03 -2.44 9.67
CA GLU A 296 32.19 -2.07 8.84
C GLU A 296 32.47 -3.10 7.74
N GLY A 297 33.12 -2.65 6.66
CA GLY A 297 33.52 -3.50 5.53
C GLY A 297 33.02 -3.03 4.17
N PHE A 298 32.00 -2.17 4.15
CA PHE A 298 31.50 -1.57 2.91
C PHE A 298 32.49 -0.55 2.33
N ASP A 299 32.83 -0.70 1.06
CA ASP A 299 33.66 0.22 0.28
C ASP A 299 32.84 0.86 -0.86
N TYR A 300 32.59 2.16 -0.75
CA TYR A 300 31.83 2.92 -1.74
C TYR A 300 32.50 2.98 -3.12
N SER A 301 33.83 2.84 -3.18
CA SER A 301 34.57 2.91 -4.44
C SER A 301 34.55 1.60 -5.24
N SER A 302 34.13 0.51 -4.60
CA SER A 302 33.99 -0.81 -5.21
C SER A 302 32.57 -1.02 -5.76
N GLU A 303 32.40 -1.98 -6.66
CA GLU A 303 31.07 -2.31 -7.20
C GLU A 303 30.12 -2.75 -6.08
N TYR A 304 28.86 -2.33 -6.17
CA TYR A 304 27.81 -2.70 -5.24
C TYR A 304 26.46 -2.74 -5.94
N ARG A 305 25.50 -3.46 -5.34
CA ARG A 305 24.11 -3.43 -5.82
C ARG A 305 23.13 -3.18 -4.69
N PHE A 306 22.14 -2.33 -4.94
CA PHE A 306 20.95 -2.30 -4.10
C PHE A 306 20.23 -3.64 -4.20
N VAL A 307 19.71 -4.11 -3.07
CA VAL A 307 18.87 -5.31 -3.04
C VAL A 307 17.49 -4.95 -2.48
N HIS A 308 16.50 -5.78 -2.81
CA HIS A 308 15.18 -5.68 -2.18
C HIS A 308 15.32 -5.70 -0.66
N TYR A 309 14.25 -5.27 0.01
CA TYR A 309 14.23 -5.01 1.45
C TYR A 309 14.94 -3.70 1.80
N SER A 310 14.98 -2.76 0.85
CA SER A 310 15.43 -1.38 1.02
C SER A 310 14.22 -0.43 0.98
N ASN A 311 14.15 0.50 1.92
CA ASN A 311 13.04 1.45 2.10
C ASN A 311 13.53 2.73 2.82
N CYS A 312 12.64 3.68 3.13
CA CYS A 312 13.04 4.96 3.72
C CYS A 312 13.56 4.87 5.16
N LYS A 313 13.34 3.74 5.86
CA LYS A 313 13.83 3.49 7.22
C LYS A 313 15.23 2.87 7.24
N PHE A 314 15.53 2.06 6.23
CA PHE A 314 16.83 1.41 6.07
C PHE A 314 17.05 0.94 4.64
N PHE A 315 18.32 0.89 4.24
CA PHE A 315 18.75 0.36 2.94
C PHE A 315 19.63 -0.88 3.13
N HIS A 316 19.56 -1.78 2.15
CA HIS A 316 20.47 -2.91 2.02
C HIS A 316 21.22 -2.82 0.70
N VAL A 317 22.54 -2.97 0.79
CA VAL A 317 23.45 -2.95 -0.35
C VAL A 317 24.30 -4.21 -0.28
N GLU A 318 24.34 -4.96 -1.36
CA GLU A 318 25.19 -6.14 -1.51
C GLU A 318 26.52 -5.76 -2.18
N GLN A 319 27.61 -6.25 -1.62
CA GLN A 319 28.97 -6.10 -2.14
C GLN A 319 29.77 -7.36 -1.76
N ASP A 320 30.46 -7.96 -2.74
CA ASP A 320 31.28 -9.17 -2.57
C ASP A 320 30.56 -10.35 -1.89
N GLY A 321 29.25 -10.48 -2.10
CA GLY A 321 28.41 -11.52 -1.49
C GLY A 321 27.99 -11.26 -0.04
N GLU A 322 28.41 -10.13 0.56
CA GLU A 322 27.90 -9.66 1.84
C GLU A 322 26.80 -8.59 1.64
N VAL A 323 25.77 -8.62 2.49
CA VAL A 323 24.72 -7.60 2.51
C VAL A 323 24.95 -6.66 3.69
N TYR A 324 25.24 -5.40 3.38
CA TYR A 324 25.40 -4.32 4.32
C TYR A 324 24.09 -3.61 4.56
N ARG A 325 23.79 -3.34 5.84
CA ARG A 325 22.58 -2.65 6.27
C ARG A 325 22.92 -1.23 6.73
N PHE A 326 22.11 -0.27 6.28
CA PHE A 326 22.23 1.13 6.61
C PHE A 326 20.94 1.59 7.27
N GLY A 327 21.00 1.96 8.55
CA GLY A 327 19.85 2.44 9.32
C GLY A 327 19.76 3.97 9.28
N ILE A 328 18.54 4.52 9.22
CA ILE A 328 18.37 5.98 9.26
C ILE A 328 18.98 6.56 10.54
N LYS A 329 19.73 7.66 10.39
CA LYS A 329 20.25 8.41 11.53
C LYS A 329 19.16 9.37 12.00
N LEU A 330 18.44 8.97 13.05
CA LEU A 330 17.42 9.80 13.72
C LEU A 330 18.05 11.04 14.39
#